data_AF-A0A0S2UNU4-F1
#
_entry.id   AF-A0A0S2UNU4-F1
#
_cell.length_a   1.000
_cell.length_b   1.000
_cell.length_c   1.000
_cell.angle_alpha   90.00
_cell.angle_beta   90.00
_cell.angle_gamma   90.00
#
_symmetry.space_group_name_H-M   'P 1'
#
loop_
_entity.id
_entity.type
_entity.pdbx_description
1 polymer ?
#
loop_
_entity_poly.entity_id
_entity_poly.type
_entity_poly.pdbx_seq_one_letter_code
_entity_poly.pdbx_strand_id
1 'polypeptide(L)'
;MDECREAHEALAVAYARIDQYFERLRGWAEHMDQARRLAAEFVRSDTFRDLVIHGIAPADSVDWPAAGIVRALREASVELAVDGWTPVASAGRWITQRHLEQQPARYGCAGWRRVLHESRLFEPRYRDVDGQRAAWHKGSHPLANRSRGAASAAFPVLLSSHQAIPIPRG
;
A
#
# COMPACT_ATOMS: atom_id res chain seq x y z
N MET A 1 60.55 -34.61 -4.76
CA MET A 1 60.13 -33.65 -5.81
C MET A 1 58.61 -33.64 -6.00
N ASP A 2 57.88 -34.71 -5.62
CA ASP A 2 56.41 -34.78 -5.80
C ASP A 2 55.60 -33.90 -4.83
N GLU A 3 56.03 -33.72 -3.58
CA GLU A 3 55.29 -32.93 -2.59
C GLU A 3 55.13 -31.45 -2.98
N CYS A 4 56.13 -30.86 -3.64
CA CYS A 4 56.04 -29.48 -4.12
C CYS A 4 55.05 -29.35 -5.29
N ARG A 5 54.95 -30.39 -6.14
CA ARG A 5 54.00 -30.43 -7.24
C ARG A 5 52.57 -30.57 -6.73
N GLU A 6 52.35 -31.44 -5.75
CA GLU A 6 51.05 -31.61 -5.09
C GLU A 6 50.60 -30.32 -4.38
N ALA A 7 51.53 -29.63 -3.70
CA ALA A 7 51.23 -28.34 -3.07
C ALA A 7 50.81 -27.25 -4.09
N HIS A 8 51.47 -27.20 -5.25
CA HIS A 8 51.09 -26.28 -6.33
C HIS A 8 49.71 -26.61 -6.91
N GLU A 9 49.41 -27.89 -7.12
CA GLU A 9 48.12 -28.33 -7.63
C GLU A 9 46.98 -28.01 -6.65
N ALA A 10 47.20 -28.30 -5.36
CA ALA A 10 46.25 -27.95 -4.31
C ALA A 10 45.98 -26.44 -4.23
N LEU A 11 47.02 -25.62 -4.39
CA LEU A 11 46.89 -24.16 -4.41
C LEU A 11 46.12 -23.68 -5.64
N ALA A 12 46.38 -24.24 -6.83
CA ALA A 12 45.66 -23.91 -8.04
C ALA A 12 44.16 -24.23 -7.92
N VAL A 13 43.81 -25.40 -7.36
CA VAL A 13 42.43 -25.78 -7.08
C VAL A 13 41.78 -24.83 -6.07
N ALA A 14 42.51 -24.44 -5.02
CA ALA A 14 42.01 -23.49 -4.03
C ALA A 14 41.71 -22.12 -4.65
N TYR A 15 42.61 -21.57 -5.47
CA TYR A 15 42.38 -20.30 -6.16
C TYR A 15 41.21 -20.37 -7.14
N ALA A 16 41.12 -21.42 -7.96
CA ALA A 16 39.99 -21.60 -8.88
C ALA A 16 38.65 -21.61 -8.13
N ARG A 17 38.61 -22.20 -6.93
CA ARG A 17 37.42 -22.21 -6.08
C ARG A 17 37.11 -20.83 -5.50
N ILE A 18 38.12 -20.05 -5.12
CA ILE A 18 37.95 -18.67 -4.64
C ILE A 18 37.38 -17.80 -5.76
N ASP A 19 37.93 -17.89 -6.97
CA ASP A 19 37.45 -17.12 -8.12
C ASP A 19 36.00 -17.45 -8.45
N GLN A 20 35.63 -18.74 -8.42
CA GLN A 20 34.25 -19.16 -8.60
C GLN A 20 33.30 -18.53 -7.57
N TYR A 21 33.69 -18.50 -6.28
CA TYR A 21 32.87 -17.88 -5.24
C TYR A 21 32.82 -16.36 -5.39
N PHE A 22 33.93 -15.73 -5.78
CA PHE A 22 33.98 -14.29 -6.00
C PHE A 22 33.06 -13.87 -7.14
N GLU A 23 33.10 -14.54 -8.29
CA GLU A 23 32.22 -14.25 -9.43
C GLU A 23 30.74 -14.46 -9.05
N ARG A 24 30.44 -15.47 -8.24
CA ARG A 24 29.09 -15.68 -7.73
C ARG A 24 28.62 -14.54 -6.81
N LEU A 25 29.48 -14.08 -5.91
CA LEU A 25 29.17 -12.95 -5.02
C LEU A 25 29.01 -11.65 -5.82
N ARG A 26 29.85 -11.46 -6.84
CA ARG A 26 29.76 -10.31 -7.74
C ARG A 26 28.43 -10.31 -8.49
N GLY A 27 28.05 -11.42 -9.11
CA GLY A 27 26.76 -11.53 -9.79
C GLY A 27 25.58 -11.29 -8.84
N TRP A 28 25.66 -11.75 -7.60
CA TRP A 28 24.63 -11.44 -6.59
C TRP A 28 24.57 -9.94 -6.26
N ALA A 29 25.72 -9.29 -6.06
CA ALA A 29 25.78 -7.86 -5.79
C ALA A 29 25.22 -7.02 -6.95
N GLU A 30 25.50 -7.40 -8.19
CA GLU A 30 24.97 -6.73 -9.39
C GLU A 30 23.44 -6.83 -9.46
N HIS A 31 22.85 -8.02 -9.22
CA HIS A 31 21.39 -8.18 -9.16
C HIS A 31 20.74 -7.37 -8.03
N MET A 32 21.40 -7.30 -6.87
CA MET A 32 20.91 -6.51 -5.74
C MET A 32 20.94 -5.01 -6.03
N ASP A 33 21.98 -4.52 -6.71
CA ASP A 33 22.01 -3.11 -7.14
C ASP A 33 20.92 -2.81 -8.19
N GLN A 34 20.69 -3.74 -9.12
CA GLN A 34 19.58 -3.60 -10.08
C GLN A 34 18.22 -3.56 -9.39
N ALA A 35 17.96 -4.49 -8.46
CA ALA A 35 16.71 -4.50 -7.69
C ALA A 35 16.52 -3.21 -6.89
N ARG A 36 17.59 -2.70 -6.26
CA ARG A 36 17.60 -1.43 -5.54
C ARG A 36 17.24 -0.24 -6.45
N ARG A 37 17.78 -0.20 -7.67
CA ARG A 37 17.47 0.88 -8.64
C ARG A 37 16.00 0.85 -9.06
N LEU A 38 15.48 -0.32 -9.43
CA LEU A 38 14.07 -0.49 -9.79
C LEU A 38 13.14 -0.12 -8.63
N ALA A 39 13.45 -0.54 -7.41
CA ALA A 39 12.70 -0.15 -6.23
C ALA A 39 12.71 1.37 -6.00
N ALA A 40 13.87 2.01 -6.19
CA ALA A 40 14.00 3.46 -6.03
C ALA A 40 13.22 4.23 -7.12
N GLU A 41 13.16 3.72 -8.35
CA GLU A 41 12.32 4.27 -9.41
C GLU A 41 10.84 4.15 -9.08
N PHE A 42 10.41 2.97 -8.62
CA PHE A 42 9.03 2.74 -8.22
C PHE A 42 8.60 3.66 -7.07
N VAL A 43 9.41 3.78 -6.01
CA VAL A 43 9.10 4.65 -4.85
C VAL A 43 8.95 6.12 -5.24
N ARG A 44 9.64 6.58 -6.29
CA ARG A 44 9.51 7.95 -6.81
C ARG A 44 8.35 8.14 -7.79
N SER A 45 7.65 7.07 -8.17
CA SER A 45 6.57 7.13 -9.15
C SER A 45 5.27 7.67 -8.54
N ASP A 46 4.41 8.25 -9.40
CA ASP A 46 3.06 8.63 -9.01
C ASP A 46 2.20 7.43 -8.61
N THR A 47 2.43 6.25 -9.19
CA THR A 47 1.74 5.02 -8.80
C THR A 47 2.00 4.66 -7.34
N PHE A 48 3.24 4.79 -6.87
CA PHE A 48 3.57 4.58 -5.46
C PHE A 48 2.95 5.67 -4.57
N ARG A 49 2.99 6.93 -5.01
CA ARG A 49 2.35 8.05 -4.32
C ARG A 49 0.84 7.82 -4.16
N ASP A 50 0.17 7.40 -5.22
CA ASP A 50 -1.27 7.14 -5.23
C ASP A 50 -1.64 5.94 -4.34
N LEU A 51 -0.81 4.89 -4.33
CA LEU A 51 -0.98 3.76 -3.41
C LEU A 51 -0.84 4.19 -1.94
N VAL A 52 0.23 4.92 -1.60
CA VAL A 52 0.54 5.26 -0.20
C VAL A 52 -0.33 6.37 0.35
N ILE A 53 -0.59 7.43 -0.42
CA ILE A 53 -1.33 8.61 0.05
C ILE A 53 -2.83 8.42 -0.15
N HIS A 54 -3.22 7.87 -1.30
CA HIS A 54 -4.63 7.78 -1.68
C HIS A 54 -5.21 6.40 -1.45
N GLY A 55 -4.41 5.35 -1.27
CA GLY A 55 -4.90 3.96 -1.20
C GLY A 55 -5.40 3.46 -2.55
N ILE A 56 -4.91 4.02 -3.65
CA ILE A 56 -5.28 3.64 -5.02
C ILE A 56 -4.19 2.73 -5.57
N ALA A 57 -4.51 1.46 -5.74
CA ALA A 57 -3.61 0.47 -6.30
C ALA A 57 -3.51 0.60 -7.84
N PRO A 58 -2.47 0.02 -8.45
CA PRO A 58 -2.39 -0.10 -9.91
C PRO A 58 -3.69 -0.74 -10.47
N ALA A 59 -4.17 -0.25 -11.61
CA ALA A 59 -5.49 -0.54 -12.19
C ALA A 59 -6.70 0.15 -11.51
N ASP A 60 -6.45 1.29 -10.84
CA ASP A 60 -7.47 2.20 -10.27
C ASP A 60 -8.40 1.57 -9.22
N SER A 61 -8.00 0.43 -8.64
CA SER A 61 -8.71 -0.17 -7.52
C SER A 61 -8.38 0.55 -6.21
N VAL A 62 -9.37 0.70 -5.32
CA VAL A 62 -9.23 1.47 -4.08
C VAL A 62 -9.25 0.55 -2.87
N ASP A 63 -8.19 0.57 -2.08
CA ASP A 63 -8.17 0.00 -0.73
C ASP A 63 -8.84 0.98 0.24
N TRP A 64 -10.17 0.91 0.33
CA TRP A 64 -10.97 1.84 1.13
C TRP A 64 -10.55 1.96 2.59
N PRO A 65 -10.23 0.87 3.33
CA PRO A 65 -9.66 0.96 4.67
C PRO A 65 -8.39 1.82 4.79
N ALA A 66 -7.49 1.73 3.82
CA ALA A 66 -6.22 2.47 3.80
C ALA A 66 -6.33 3.85 3.11
N ALA A 67 -7.40 4.10 2.38
CA ALA A 67 -7.54 5.29 1.56
C ALA A 67 -7.50 6.60 2.38
N GLY A 68 -6.69 7.56 1.92
CA GLY A 68 -6.54 8.87 2.54
C GLY A 68 -7.87 9.61 2.73
N ILE A 69 -8.81 9.47 1.79
CA ILE A 69 -10.14 10.09 1.87
C ILE A 69 -11.00 9.52 3.00
N VAL A 70 -10.84 8.22 3.31
CA VAL A 70 -11.53 7.58 4.44
C VAL A 70 -10.90 8.01 5.75
N ARG A 71 -9.57 8.12 5.82
CA ARG A 71 -8.88 8.71 6.97
C ARG A 71 -9.37 10.14 7.22
N ALA A 72 -9.44 10.97 6.18
CA ALA A 72 -9.94 12.35 6.29
C ALA A 72 -11.40 12.41 6.77
N LEU A 73 -12.27 11.49 6.32
CA LEU A 73 -13.65 11.38 6.82
C LEU A 73 -13.72 10.99 8.31
N ARG A 74 -12.80 10.15 8.78
CA ARG A 74 -12.70 9.79 10.21
C ARG A 74 -12.24 11.00 11.03
N GLU A 75 -11.22 11.71 10.57
CA GLU A 75 -10.74 12.95 11.21
C GLU A 75 -11.85 14.01 11.27
N ALA A 76 -12.55 14.25 10.16
CA ALA A 76 -13.69 15.16 10.14
C ALA A 76 -14.81 14.73 11.11
N SER A 77 -14.98 13.41 11.35
CA SER A 77 -15.95 12.92 12.31
C SER A 77 -15.52 13.16 13.76
N VAL A 78 -14.23 13.08 14.06
CA VAL A 78 -13.72 13.44 15.39
C VAL A 78 -14.01 14.92 15.69
N GLU A 79 -13.87 15.78 14.68
CA GLU A 79 -14.04 17.23 14.83
C GLU A 79 -15.49 17.71 14.81
N LEU A 80 -16.35 17.10 14.00
CA LEU A 80 -17.67 17.66 13.65
C LEU A 80 -18.85 16.82 14.12
N ALA A 81 -18.61 15.70 14.82
CA ALA A 81 -19.71 14.84 15.25
C ALA A 81 -20.61 15.54 16.28
N VAL A 82 -21.92 15.44 16.06
CA VAL A 82 -22.96 15.79 17.03
C VAL A 82 -23.70 14.50 17.37
N ASP A 83 -23.69 14.12 18.65
CA ASP A 83 -24.22 12.85 19.16
C ASP A 83 -23.65 11.62 18.43
N GLY A 84 -22.36 11.69 18.07
CA GLY A 84 -21.65 10.64 17.35
C GLY A 84 -22.03 10.51 15.86
N TRP A 85 -22.73 11.49 15.28
CA TRP A 85 -23.03 11.56 13.85
C TRP A 85 -22.45 12.83 13.23
N THR A 86 -21.93 12.72 12.02
CA THR A 86 -21.28 13.82 11.31
C THR A 86 -22.09 14.20 10.07
N PRO A 87 -22.44 15.48 9.86
CA PRO A 87 -23.08 15.92 8.62
C PRO A 87 -22.13 15.77 7.42
N VAL A 88 -22.56 15.05 6.38
CA VAL A 88 -21.73 14.74 5.20
C VAL A 88 -21.26 16.02 4.49
N ALA A 89 -22.13 17.03 4.39
CA ALA A 89 -21.79 18.30 3.76
C ALA A 89 -20.74 19.08 4.55
N SER A 90 -20.84 19.10 5.88
CA SER A 90 -19.88 19.76 6.76
C SER A 90 -18.53 19.06 6.75
N ALA A 91 -18.52 17.72 6.82
CA ALA A 91 -17.31 16.92 6.64
C ALA A 91 -16.65 17.22 5.29
N GLY A 92 -17.41 17.23 4.21
CA GLY A 92 -16.88 17.54 2.88
C GLY A 92 -16.19 18.91 2.82
N ARG A 93 -16.82 19.96 3.35
CA ARG A 93 -16.19 21.30 3.40
C ARG A 93 -14.93 21.33 4.27
N TRP A 94 -14.97 20.67 5.43
CA TRP A 94 -13.83 20.59 6.35
C TRP A 94 -12.63 19.89 5.70
N ILE A 95 -12.89 18.80 4.96
CA ILE A 95 -11.86 18.05 4.24
C ILE A 95 -11.29 18.88 3.09
N THR A 96 -12.14 19.51 2.27
CA THR A 96 -11.67 20.38 1.18
C THR A 96 -10.76 21.53 1.67
N GLN A 97 -10.95 22.02 2.90
CA GLN A 97 -10.10 23.08 3.45
C GLN A 97 -8.75 22.59 3.99
N ARG A 98 -8.64 21.33 4.42
CA ARG A 98 -7.47 20.80 5.15
C ARG A 98 -6.67 19.75 4.39
N HIS A 99 -7.36 18.97 3.56
CA HIS A 99 -6.80 17.84 2.82
C HIS A 99 -7.13 18.01 1.34
N LEU A 100 -6.53 19.03 0.71
CA LEU A 100 -6.81 19.45 -0.67
C LEU A 100 -6.69 18.32 -1.70
N GLU A 101 -5.81 17.35 -1.45
CA GLU A 101 -5.59 16.21 -2.35
C GLU A 101 -6.69 15.15 -2.24
N GLN A 102 -7.46 15.15 -1.14
CA GLN A 102 -8.50 14.17 -0.85
C GLN A 102 -9.84 14.62 -1.41
N GLN A 103 -10.00 14.43 -2.72
CA GLN A 103 -11.21 14.82 -3.46
C GLN A 103 -11.97 13.58 -3.94
N PRO A 104 -13.31 13.53 -3.85
CA PRO A 104 -14.09 12.40 -4.35
C PRO A 104 -13.78 12.00 -5.80
N ALA A 105 -13.54 12.98 -6.67
CA ALA A 105 -13.25 12.74 -8.08
C ALA A 105 -12.00 11.86 -8.30
N ARG A 106 -10.98 11.97 -7.45
CA ARG A 106 -9.77 11.13 -7.50
C ARG A 106 -10.08 9.65 -7.28
N TYR A 107 -11.19 9.34 -6.61
CA TYR A 107 -11.65 7.99 -6.31
C TYR A 107 -12.78 7.52 -7.24
N GLY A 108 -12.97 8.16 -8.40
CA GLY A 108 -14.09 7.88 -9.30
C GLY A 108 -15.47 8.23 -8.73
N CYS A 109 -15.52 9.00 -7.64
CA CYS A 109 -16.75 9.31 -6.93
C CYS A 109 -17.26 10.71 -7.30
N ALA A 110 -18.54 10.81 -7.69
CA ALA A 110 -19.19 12.08 -7.99
C ALA A 110 -19.37 13.02 -6.77
N GLY A 111 -19.11 12.53 -5.56
CA GLY A 111 -19.18 13.34 -4.34
C GLY A 111 -19.09 12.52 -3.06
N TRP A 112 -19.10 13.19 -1.91
CA TRP A 112 -18.90 12.60 -0.58
C TRP A 112 -19.89 11.48 -0.23
N ARG A 113 -21.16 11.60 -0.63
CA ARG A 113 -22.15 10.53 -0.43
C ARG A 113 -21.78 9.24 -1.16
N ARG A 114 -21.21 9.37 -2.36
CA ARG A 114 -20.75 8.21 -3.13
C ARG A 114 -19.54 7.57 -2.46
N VAL A 115 -18.59 8.36 -1.97
CA VAL A 115 -17.43 7.85 -1.19
C VAL A 115 -17.88 7.02 0.03
N LEU A 116 -18.87 7.51 0.79
CA LEU A 116 -19.42 6.77 1.94
C LEU A 116 -20.08 5.45 1.52
N HIS A 117 -20.78 5.44 0.38
CA HIS A 117 -21.43 4.25 -0.15
C HIS A 117 -20.42 3.21 -0.67
N GLU A 118 -19.46 3.63 -1.50
CA GLU A 118 -18.45 2.76 -2.09
C GLU A 118 -17.50 2.19 -1.02
N SER A 119 -17.13 2.99 -0.02
CA SER A 119 -16.24 2.54 1.05
C SER A 119 -16.87 1.54 2.01
N ARG A 120 -18.19 1.61 2.26
CA ARG A 120 -18.93 0.75 3.21
C ARG A 120 -18.40 0.77 4.65
N LEU A 121 -17.57 1.75 4.99
CA LEU A 121 -16.96 1.90 6.31
C LEU A 121 -17.76 2.81 7.26
N PHE A 122 -18.86 3.36 6.76
CA PHE A 122 -19.70 4.31 7.48
C PHE A 122 -21.16 3.92 7.36
N GLU A 123 -21.89 4.16 8.43
CA GLU A 123 -23.35 4.03 8.48
C GLU A 123 -23.96 5.35 8.00
N PRO A 124 -24.68 5.38 6.86
CA PRO A 124 -25.37 6.57 6.40
C PRO A 124 -26.76 6.69 7.06
N ARG A 125 -27.17 7.90 7.40
CA ARG A 125 -28.52 8.23 7.86
C ARG A 125 -28.97 9.56 7.28
N TYR A 126 -30.23 9.63 6.89
CA TYR A 126 -30.86 10.91 6.54
C TYR A 126 -31.55 11.49 7.77
N ARG A 127 -31.40 12.80 7.96
CA ARG A 127 -32.11 13.60 8.97
C ARG A 127 -32.77 14.77 8.29
N ASP A 128 -33.94 15.16 8.77
CA ASP A 128 -34.54 16.43 8.42
C ASP A 128 -33.94 17.50 9.32
N VAL A 129 -33.39 18.56 8.72
CA VAL A 129 -32.84 19.72 9.41
C VAL A 129 -33.42 20.93 8.71
N ASP A 130 -34.25 21.70 9.42
CA ASP A 130 -34.91 22.90 8.92
C ASP A 130 -35.73 22.66 7.62
N GLY A 131 -36.39 21.51 7.50
CA GLY A 131 -37.19 21.13 6.32
C GLY A 131 -36.34 20.63 5.14
N GLN A 132 -35.03 20.46 5.34
CA GLN A 132 -34.10 19.96 4.33
C GLN A 132 -33.53 18.60 4.74
N ARG A 133 -33.59 17.64 3.81
CA ARG A 133 -33.08 16.28 4.05
C ARG A 133 -31.55 16.26 3.93
N ALA A 134 -30.86 16.28 5.06
CA ALA A 134 -29.41 16.23 5.16
C ALA A 134 -28.90 14.78 5.35
N ALA A 135 -27.80 14.44 4.68
CA ALA A 135 -27.10 13.18 4.90
C ALA A 135 -26.11 13.33 6.06
N TRP A 136 -26.13 12.34 6.96
CA TRP A 136 -25.24 12.20 8.10
C TRP A 136 -24.57 10.83 8.05
N HIS A 137 -23.40 10.70 8.67
CA HIS A 137 -22.70 9.44 8.76
C HIS A 137 -22.13 9.20 10.15
N LYS A 138 -21.94 7.93 10.49
CA LYS A 138 -21.22 7.47 11.69
C LYS A 138 -20.22 6.38 11.28
N GLY A 139 -19.10 6.28 11.98
CA GLY A 139 -18.16 5.17 11.76
C GLY A 139 -18.87 3.83 12.03
N SER A 140 -18.79 2.90 11.07
CA SER A 140 -19.36 1.57 11.24
C SER A 140 -18.54 0.77 12.24
N HIS A 141 -19.20 -0.02 13.09
CA HIS A 141 -18.51 -0.89 14.04
C HIS A 141 -17.72 -1.99 13.27
N PRO A 142 -16.46 -2.32 13.66
CA PRO A 142 -15.59 -3.23 12.90
C PRO A 142 -16.21 -4.60 12.57
N LEU A 143 -17.11 -5.10 13.43
CA LEU A 143 -17.77 -6.40 13.26
C LEU A 143 -18.84 -6.41 12.16
N ALA A 144 -19.44 -5.26 11.82
CA ALA A 144 -20.45 -5.16 10.76
C ALA A 144 -19.86 -5.26 9.35
N ASN A 145 -18.55 -4.98 9.21
CA ASN A 145 -17.86 -4.96 7.91
C ASN A 145 -17.29 -6.32 7.49
N ARG A 146 -17.16 -7.27 8.43
CA ARG A 146 -16.49 -8.56 8.20
C ARG A 146 -17.29 -9.52 7.31
N SER A 147 -18.61 -9.33 7.18
CA SER A 147 -19.51 -10.17 6.37
C SER A 147 -19.67 -9.73 4.91
N ARG A 148 -19.07 -8.59 4.50
CA ARG A 148 -19.27 -8.01 3.15
C ARG A 148 -17.99 -7.58 2.43
N GLY A 149 -16.83 -7.70 3.07
CA GLY A 149 -15.52 -7.31 2.55
C GLY A 149 -14.56 -8.49 2.43
N ALA A 150 -14.97 -9.61 1.82
CA ALA A 150 -14.04 -10.66 1.41
C ALA A 150 -13.33 -10.25 0.12
N ALA A 151 -12.58 -9.16 0.18
CA ALA A 151 -11.56 -8.77 -0.80
C ALA A 151 -10.60 -7.76 -0.18
N SER A 152 -10.18 -7.98 1.07
CA SER A 152 -8.88 -7.47 1.53
C SER A 152 -7.80 -8.39 0.98
N ALA A 153 -7.72 -8.47 -0.35
CA ALA A 153 -6.67 -9.21 -1.02
C ALA A 153 -5.44 -8.30 -1.08
N ALA A 154 -4.48 -8.65 -0.24
CA ALA A 154 -3.06 -8.54 -0.48
C ALA A 154 -2.52 -7.12 -0.72
N PHE A 155 -1.63 -6.70 0.18
CA PHE A 155 -0.36 -6.18 -0.31
C PHE A 155 0.16 -7.14 -1.39
N PRO A 156 0.30 -6.75 -2.66
CA PRO A 156 1.41 -7.30 -3.40
C PRO A 156 2.62 -6.64 -2.76
N VAL A 157 3.22 -7.33 -1.79
CA VAL A 157 4.68 -7.27 -1.74
C VAL A 157 5.09 -7.60 -3.17
N LEU A 158 5.65 -6.63 -3.88
CA LEU A 158 6.30 -6.80 -5.18
C LEU A 158 7.54 -7.69 -4.97
N LEU A 159 7.30 -8.95 -4.60
CA LEU A 159 8.19 -10.10 -4.63
C LEU A 159 7.41 -11.23 -5.31
N SER A 160 7.17 -11.07 -6.60
CA SER A 160 7.01 -12.23 -7.46
C SER A 160 7.68 -11.95 -8.78
N SER A 161 8.99 -12.16 -8.79
CA SER A 161 9.80 -12.59 -9.94
C SER A 161 11.20 -12.95 -9.47
N HIS A 162 11.37 -14.10 -8.81
CA HIS A 162 12.28 -15.18 -9.22
C HIS A 162 12.51 -16.16 -8.06
N GLN A 163 12.22 -17.43 -8.38
CA GLN A 163 12.71 -18.68 -7.80
C GLN A 163 13.35 -18.64 -6.41
N ALA A 164 12.81 -19.49 -5.51
CA ALA A 164 13.52 -19.94 -4.32
C ALA A 164 14.95 -20.37 -4.70
N ILE A 165 15.93 -19.58 -4.29
CA ILE A 165 17.35 -19.94 -4.38
C ILE A 165 17.56 -21.05 -3.35
N PRO A 166 18.03 -22.25 -3.74
CA PRO A 166 18.26 -23.32 -2.78
C PRO A 166 19.40 -22.92 -1.85
N ILE A 167 19.14 -22.97 -0.55
CA ILE A 167 20.18 -22.87 0.49
C ILE A 167 21.00 -24.16 0.41
N PRO A 168 22.30 -24.13 0.06
CA PRO A 168 23.13 -25.32 0.20
C PRO A 168 23.32 -25.58 1.70
N ARG A 169 22.76 -26.69 2.19
CA ARG A 169 23.24 -27.29 3.43
C ARG A 169 24.66 -27.79 3.15
N GLY A 170 25.60 -27.36 3.99
CA GLY A 170 26.99 -27.82 3.95
C GLY A 170 27.12 -29.31 4.25
#